data_AF-A0A7Z7MYP5-F1
#
_entry.id   AF-A0A7Z7MYP5-F1
#
_cell.length_a   1.000
_cell.length_b   1.000
_cell.length_c   1.000
_cell.angle_alpha   90.00
_cell.angle_beta   90.00
_cell.angle_gamma   90.00
#
_symmetry.space_group_name_H-M   'P 1'
#
loop_
_entity.id
_entity.type
_entity.pdbx_description
1 polymer ?
#
loop_
_entity_poly.entity_id
_entity_poly.type
_entity_poly.pdbx_seq_one_letter_code
_entity_poly.pdbx_strand_id
1 'polypeptide(L)'
;MLIKMLPVDERDHILDLASLMAIADKPILWDGKTYDEITTETSLDLITLEVSEDDRELIADLERSARMNSHFIFETRDLAGITNRLIEVFKKYPFTKMEHPNTRVRAATTLMTELIEKKNYDDPSIPKIFLYELFLVSLRDGKISGVEWALLKEFQRHHKLEDFIFDDLLERAETLNKEITSTISIILE
;
A
#
# COMPACT_ATOMS: atom_id res chain seq x y z
N MET A 1 -14.14 -7.45 2.21
CA MET A 1 -13.24 -7.11 1.09
C MET A 1 -13.72 -7.81 -0.17
N LEU A 2 -13.83 -7.05 -1.26
CA LEU A 2 -14.10 -7.47 -2.64
C LEU A 2 -12.92 -8.23 -3.27
N ILE A 3 -11.74 -8.26 -2.66
CA ILE A 3 -10.57 -9.04 -3.10
C ILE A 3 -10.90 -10.50 -3.50
N LYS A 4 -11.87 -11.14 -2.82
CA LYS A 4 -12.35 -12.50 -3.13
C LYS A 4 -13.07 -12.64 -4.49
N MET A 5 -13.54 -11.52 -5.06
CA MET A 5 -14.18 -11.45 -6.37
C MET A 5 -13.16 -11.43 -7.50
N LEU A 6 -11.87 -11.19 -7.20
CA LEU A 6 -10.83 -11.21 -8.20
C LEU A 6 -10.50 -12.64 -8.65
N PRO A 7 -10.10 -12.81 -9.93
CA PRO A 7 -9.40 -14.00 -10.39
C PRO A 7 -8.24 -14.36 -9.46
N VAL A 8 -8.01 -15.66 -9.24
CA VAL A 8 -7.01 -16.14 -8.27
C VAL A 8 -5.61 -15.61 -8.60
N ASP A 9 -5.27 -15.53 -9.88
CA ASP A 9 -4.03 -14.99 -10.45
C ASP A 9 -3.84 -13.49 -10.20
N GLU A 10 -4.89 -12.74 -9.88
CA GLU A 10 -4.82 -11.30 -9.59
C GLU A 10 -4.86 -10.98 -8.09
N ARG A 11 -5.21 -11.95 -7.25
CA ARG A 11 -5.26 -11.77 -5.79
C ARG A 11 -3.89 -11.55 -5.18
N ASP A 12 -2.87 -12.21 -5.71
CA ASP A 12 -1.51 -11.94 -5.28
C ASP A 12 -1.18 -10.50 -5.66
N HIS A 13 -1.34 -10.12 -6.92
CA HIS A 13 -0.94 -8.80 -7.40
C HIS A 13 -1.52 -7.65 -6.57
N ILE A 14 -2.79 -7.70 -6.17
CA ILE A 14 -3.36 -6.67 -5.28
C ILE A 14 -2.73 -6.66 -3.88
N LEU A 15 -2.29 -7.80 -3.34
CA LEU A 15 -1.55 -7.85 -2.07
C LEU A 15 -0.19 -7.16 -2.16
N ASP A 16 0.51 -7.22 -3.31
CA ASP A 16 1.75 -6.45 -3.50
C ASP A 16 1.47 -4.95 -3.46
N LEU A 17 0.42 -4.52 -4.16
CA LEU A 17 0.04 -3.11 -4.23
C LEU A 17 -0.41 -2.62 -2.85
N ALA A 18 -1.26 -3.39 -2.15
CA ALA A 18 -1.70 -3.07 -0.80
C ALA A 18 -0.53 -3.02 0.18
N SER A 19 0.43 -3.95 0.08
CA SER A 19 1.65 -3.91 0.89
C SER A 19 2.46 -2.65 0.62
N LEU A 20 2.58 -2.24 -0.65
CA LEU A 20 3.23 -0.97 -1.00
C LEU A 20 2.50 0.22 -0.38
N MET A 21 1.16 0.29 -0.51
CA MET A 21 0.37 1.36 0.10
C MET A 21 0.63 1.47 1.61
N ALA A 22 0.58 0.33 2.32
CA ALA A 22 0.77 0.28 3.77
C ALA A 22 2.15 0.76 4.22
N ILE A 23 3.20 0.61 3.42
CA ILE A 23 4.57 0.96 3.81
C ILE A 23 5.11 2.25 3.16
N ALA A 24 4.46 2.75 2.11
CA ALA A 24 5.00 3.81 1.25
C ALA A 24 5.19 5.15 1.96
N ASP A 25 4.46 5.42 3.05
CA ASP A 25 4.59 6.64 3.86
C ASP A 25 5.27 6.39 5.22
N LYS A 26 5.77 5.17 5.47
CA LYS A 26 6.41 4.84 6.75
C LYS A 26 7.81 5.44 6.89
N PRO A 27 8.17 5.99 8.07
CA PRO A 27 9.50 6.53 8.32
C PRO A 27 10.61 5.54 8.00
N ILE A 28 11.72 6.07 7.48
CA ILE A 28 12.97 5.33 7.27
C ILE A 28 13.77 5.37 8.56
N LEU A 29 14.27 4.20 8.94
CA LEU A 29 15.22 4.06 10.04
C LEU A 29 16.57 3.62 9.48
N TRP A 30 17.64 4.25 9.96
CA TRP A 30 19.02 3.89 9.69
C TRP A 30 19.62 3.27 10.94
N ASP A 31 19.89 1.97 10.87
CA ASP A 31 20.35 1.19 12.02
C ASP A 31 19.42 1.34 13.23
N GLY A 32 18.10 1.34 12.96
CA GLY A 32 17.05 1.54 13.96
C GLY A 32 16.83 2.99 14.43
N LYS A 33 17.50 3.97 13.82
CA LYS A 33 17.43 5.39 14.23
C LYS A 33 16.75 6.27 13.18
N THR A 34 16.02 7.27 13.63
CA THR A 34 15.45 8.30 12.76
C THR A 34 16.54 9.25 12.25
N TYR A 35 16.21 10.08 11.24
CA TYR A 35 17.16 11.04 10.66
C TYR A 35 17.85 11.94 11.70
N ASP A 36 17.10 12.40 12.70
CA ASP A 36 17.59 13.31 13.74
C ASP A 36 18.45 12.63 14.82
N GLU A 37 18.41 11.29 14.89
CA GLU A 37 19.13 10.48 15.87
C GLU A 37 20.46 9.91 15.33
N ILE A 38 20.77 10.19 14.06
CA ILE A 38 21.97 9.68 13.39
C ILE A 38 23.23 10.27 14.03
N THR A 39 24.16 9.39 14.36
CA THR A 39 25.48 9.74 14.87
C THR A 39 26.56 9.24 13.92
N THR A 40 27.83 9.56 14.20
CA THR A 40 28.98 9.07 13.43
C THR A 40 29.14 7.55 13.44
N GLU A 41 28.48 6.85 14.37
CA GLU A 41 28.53 5.39 14.51
C GLU A 41 27.36 4.69 13.80
N THR A 42 26.36 5.43 13.35
CA THR A 42 25.18 4.87 12.69
C THR A 42 25.53 4.36 11.28
N SER A 43 25.17 3.12 10.99
CA SER A 43 25.28 2.58 9.63
C SER A 43 24.20 3.14 8.72
N LEU A 44 24.58 3.83 7.64
CA LEU A 44 23.64 4.35 6.65
C LEU A 44 23.16 3.28 5.64
N ASP A 45 23.80 2.11 5.63
CA ASP A 45 23.45 0.99 4.74
C ASP A 45 22.37 0.08 5.34
N LEU A 46 22.21 0.10 6.67
CA LEU A 46 21.20 -0.68 7.40
C LEU A 46 19.87 0.07 7.43
N ILE A 47 19.16 0.04 6.30
CA ILE A 47 17.90 0.75 6.13
C ILE A 47 16.72 -0.19 6.44
N THR A 48 15.79 0.27 7.26
CA THR A 48 14.49 -0.38 7.52
C THR A 48 13.35 0.63 7.45
N LEU A 49 12.11 0.17 7.32
CA LEU A 49 10.91 1.00 7.46
C LEU A 49 10.26 0.73 8.81
N GLU A 50 9.76 1.78 9.46
CA GLU A 50 9.02 1.67 10.72
C GLU A 50 7.59 1.16 10.44
N VAL A 51 7.47 -0.16 10.29
CA VAL A 51 6.20 -0.86 10.05
C VAL A 51 5.58 -1.27 11.38
N SER A 52 4.36 -0.81 11.67
CA SER A 52 3.64 -1.13 12.91
C SER A 52 3.04 -2.54 12.90
N GLU A 53 2.61 -3.05 14.05
CA GLU A 53 1.85 -4.31 14.11
C GLU A 53 0.51 -4.19 13.37
N ASP A 54 -0.16 -3.03 13.44
CA ASP A 54 -1.42 -2.78 12.72
C ASP A 54 -1.22 -2.86 11.19
N ASP A 55 -0.06 -2.44 10.67
CA ASP A 55 0.31 -2.59 9.25
C ASP A 55 0.43 -4.06 8.86
N ARG A 56 1.05 -4.87 9.72
CA ARG A 56 1.20 -6.31 9.49
C ARG A 56 -0.14 -7.03 9.58
N GLU A 57 -0.96 -6.67 10.56
CA GLU A 57 -2.29 -7.25 10.75
C GLU A 57 -3.21 -6.92 9.56
N LEU A 58 -3.20 -5.68 9.08
CA LEU A 58 -3.96 -5.27 7.89
C LEU A 58 -3.64 -6.15 6.69
N ILE A 59 -2.36 -6.37 6.40
CA ILE A 59 -1.94 -7.18 5.26
C ILE A 59 -2.27 -8.66 5.50
N ALA A 60 -2.15 -9.16 6.73
CA ALA A 60 -2.55 -10.52 7.07
C ALA A 60 -4.08 -10.74 6.94
N ASP A 61 -4.90 -9.75 7.29
CA ASP A 61 -6.36 -9.76 7.09
C ASP A 61 -6.75 -9.79 5.62
N LEU A 62 -6.10 -8.96 4.81
CA LEU A 62 -6.23 -8.94 3.36
C LEU A 62 -5.86 -10.29 2.74
N GLU A 63 -4.75 -10.86 3.18
CA GLU A 63 -4.26 -12.15 2.72
C GLU A 63 -5.25 -13.27 3.09
N ARG A 64 -5.77 -13.29 4.32
CA ARG A 64 -6.83 -14.23 4.74
C ARG A 64 -8.07 -14.08 3.85
N SER A 65 -8.48 -12.85 3.56
CA SER A 65 -9.63 -12.56 2.69
C SER A 65 -9.42 -13.02 1.25
N ALA A 66 -8.21 -12.85 0.71
CA ALA A 66 -7.83 -13.32 -0.63
C ALA A 66 -7.89 -14.85 -0.74
N ARG A 67 -7.55 -15.56 0.35
CA ARG A 67 -7.42 -17.01 0.41
C ARG A 67 -8.67 -17.76 0.87
N MET A 68 -9.71 -17.06 1.36
CA MET A 68 -10.96 -17.67 1.89
C MET A 68 -11.64 -18.70 0.97
N ASN A 69 -11.38 -18.66 -0.34
CA ASN A 69 -11.95 -19.61 -1.32
C ASN A 69 -10.91 -20.50 -2.02
N SER A 70 -9.64 -20.49 -1.61
CA SER A 70 -8.58 -21.31 -2.24
C SER A 70 -8.30 -22.58 -1.41
N HIS A 71 -8.48 -23.75 -2.00
CA HIS A 71 -8.12 -25.04 -1.39
C HIS A 71 -6.61 -25.34 -1.41
N PHE A 72 -5.81 -24.38 -1.85
CA PHE A 72 -4.36 -24.52 -2.00
C PHE A 72 -3.65 -23.82 -0.84
N ILE A 73 -2.77 -24.54 -0.14
CA ILE A 73 -1.82 -23.98 0.82
C ILE A 73 -0.73 -23.30 -0.01
N PHE A 74 -0.93 -22.03 -0.32
CA PHE A 74 0.10 -21.18 -0.92
C PHE A 74 0.93 -20.51 0.18
N GLU A 75 2.22 -20.32 -0.06
CA GLU A 75 3.14 -19.60 0.83
C GLU A 75 2.55 -18.23 1.23
N THR A 76 2.67 -17.90 2.52
CA THR A 76 2.30 -16.58 3.05
C THR A 76 3.14 -15.51 2.38
N ARG A 77 2.50 -14.46 1.87
CA ARG A 77 3.20 -13.39 1.17
C ARG A 77 3.80 -12.45 2.18
N ASP A 78 5.12 -12.38 2.22
CA ASP A 78 5.84 -11.58 3.19
C ASP A 78 5.90 -10.11 2.76
N LEU A 79 5.42 -9.22 3.63
CA LEU A 79 5.57 -7.76 3.52
C LEU A 79 7.05 -7.36 3.35
N ALA A 80 7.98 -8.18 3.85
CA ALA A 80 9.41 -7.97 3.66
C ALA A 80 9.81 -7.91 2.19
N GLY A 81 9.14 -8.64 1.29
CA GLY A 81 9.47 -8.63 -0.14
C GLY A 81 9.28 -7.25 -0.77
N ILE A 82 8.13 -6.63 -0.55
CA ILE A 82 7.82 -5.28 -1.06
C ILE A 82 8.60 -4.21 -0.31
N THR A 83 8.77 -4.37 1.00
CA THR A 83 9.64 -3.50 1.82
C THR A 83 11.06 -3.45 1.29
N ASN A 84 11.68 -4.60 1.04
CA ASN A 84 13.03 -4.67 0.51
C ASN A 84 13.14 -4.01 -0.86
N ARG A 85 12.18 -4.25 -1.75
CA ARG A 85 12.15 -3.59 -3.07
C ARG A 85 12.04 -2.07 -2.95
N LEU A 86 11.20 -1.56 -2.05
CA LEU A 86 11.06 -0.13 -1.83
C LEU A 86 12.35 0.49 -1.27
N ILE A 87 13.00 -0.20 -0.32
CA ILE A 87 14.32 0.20 0.21
C ILE A 87 15.38 0.26 -0.90
N GLU A 88 15.42 -0.73 -1.79
CA GLU A 88 16.33 -0.71 -2.94
C GLU A 88 16.06 0.45 -3.91
N VAL A 89 14.81 0.91 -4.02
CA VAL A 89 14.49 2.15 -4.74
C VAL A 89 14.99 3.37 -3.96
N PHE A 90 14.81 3.43 -2.64
CA PHE A 90 15.29 4.54 -1.81
C PHE A 90 16.81 4.71 -1.87
N LYS A 91 17.57 3.61 -1.86
CA LYS A 91 19.04 3.61 -1.95
C LYS A 91 19.58 4.29 -3.22
N LYS A 92 18.76 4.50 -4.26
CA LYS A 92 19.13 5.24 -5.47
C LYS A 92 19.16 6.76 -5.26
N TYR A 93 18.62 7.26 -4.15
CA TYR A 93 18.60 8.68 -3.81
C TYR A 93 19.69 9.02 -2.79
N PRO A 94 20.20 10.27 -2.79
CA PRO A 94 21.09 10.72 -1.72
C PRO A 94 20.39 10.58 -0.36
N PHE A 95 21.11 10.07 0.64
CA PHE A 95 20.63 9.89 2.01
C PHE A 95 19.88 11.12 2.56
N THR A 96 20.44 12.33 2.37
CA THR A 96 19.84 13.60 2.82
C THR A 96 18.50 13.94 2.19
N LYS A 97 18.10 13.21 1.13
CA LYS A 97 16.86 13.43 0.39
C LYS A 97 15.85 12.32 0.55
N MET A 98 16.18 11.19 1.16
CA MET A 98 15.31 10.01 1.19
C MET A 98 13.98 10.28 1.91
N GLU A 99 13.99 11.10 2.97
CA GLU A 99 12.80 11.49 3.74
C GLU A 99 12.05 12.69 3.15
N HIS A 100 12.57 13.34 2.11
CA HIS A 100 11.82 14.43 1.50
C HIS A 100 10.53 13.90 0.86
N PRO A 101 9.37 14.53 1.08
CA PRO A 101 8.09 14.07 0.55
C PRO A 101 8.11 13.80 -0.96
N ASN A 102 8.80 14.66 -1.73
CA ASN A 102 8.93 14.49 -3.19
C ASN A 102 9.74 13.23 -3.57
N THR A 103 10.74 12.87 -2.76
CA THR A 103 11.53 11.64 -2.97
C THR A 103 10.71 10.42 -2.61
N ARG A 104 9.98 10.47 -1.48
CA ARG A 104 9.04 9.43 -1.04
C ARG A 104 8.03 9.09 -2.13
N VAL A 105 7.34 10.10 -2.65
CA VAL A 105 6.41 9.96 -3.77
C VAL A 105 7.10 9.32 -4.97
N ARG A 106 8.24 9.85 -5.42
CA ARG A 106 8.93 9.32 -6.61
C ARG A 106 9.38 7.87 -6.45
N ALA A 107 9.93 7.51 -5.30
CA ALA A 107 10.39 6.16 -5.02
C ALA A 107 9.21 5.17 -5.01
N ALA A 108 8.14 5.52 -4.28
CA ALA A 108 6.94 4.69 -4.21
C ALA A 108 6.27 4.56 -5.58
N THR A 109 6.12 5.66 -6.33
CA THR A 109 5.58 5.65 -7.71
C THR A 109 6.43 4.79 -8.64
N THR A 110 7.77 4.83 -8.52
CA THR A 110 8.65 3.97 -9.34
C THR A 110 8.35 2.49 -9.11
N LEU A 111 8.26 2.07 -7.84
CA LEU A 111 7.92 0.69 -7.52
C LEU A 111 6.49 0.33 -7.93
N MET A 112 5.53 1.25 -7.78
CA MET A 112 4.15 1.08 -8.24
C MET A 112 4.10 0.84 -9.74
N THR A 113 4.79 1.66 -10.53
CA THR A 113 4.89 1.50 -11.99
C THR A 113 5.47 0.13 -12.32
N GLU A 114 6.57 -0.30 -11.67
CA GLU A 114 7.15 -1.63 -11.89
C GLU A 114 6.17 -2.78 -11.59
N LEU A 115 5.31 -2.63 -10.57
CA LEU A 115 4.31 -3.63 -10.20
C LEU A 115 3.19 -3.72 -11.25
N ILE A 116 2.75 -2.58 -11.80
CA ILE A 116 1.60 -2.51 -12.73
C ILE A 116 1.98 -2.56 -14.22
N GLU A 117 3.23 -2.32 -14.60
CA GLU A 117 3.68 -2.14 -16.00
C GLU A 117 3.28 -3.30 -16.93
N LYS A 118 3.22 -4.53 -16.41
CA LYS A 118 2.89 -5.74 -17.19
C LYS A 118 1.43 -6.16 -17.09
N LYS A 119 0.59 -5.33 -16.46
CA LYS A 119 -0.78 -5.68 -16.10
C LYS A 119 -1.76 -4.81 -16.86
N ASN A 120 -2.35 -5.41 -17.89
CA ASN A 120 -3.53 -4.90 -18.57
C ASN A 120 -4.65 -5.89 -18.32
N TYR A 121 -5.81 -5.39 -17.93
CA TYR A 121 -6.98 -6.21 -17.62
C TYR A 121 -7.99 -6.07 -18.74
N ASP A 122 -8.42 -7.21 -19.29
CA ASP A 122 -9.47 -7.25 -20.30
C ASP A 122 -10.84 -6.92 -19.69
N ASP A 123 -11.07 -7.30 -18.43
CA ASP A 123 -12.25 -6.94 -17.67
C ASP A 123 -12.05 -5.59 -16.95
N PRO A 124 -12.79 -4.53 -17.33
CA PRO A 124 -12.69 -3.22 -16.70
C PRO A 124 -13.16 -3.20 -15.24
N SER A 125 -13.79 -4.27 -14.75
CA SER A 125 -14.18 -4.41 -13.33
C SER A 125 -12.97 -4.69 -12.43
N ILE A 126 -11.94 -5.36 -12.94
CA ILE A 126 -10.73 -5.71 -12.16
C ILE A 126 -10.01 -4.45 -11.64
N PRO A 127 -9.60 -3.47 -12.48
CA PRO A 127 -8.91 -2.29 -11.98
C PRO A 127 -9.80 -1.45 -11.04
N LYS A 128 -11.13 -1.50 -11.17
CA LYS A 128 -12.06 -0.84 -10.24
C LYS A 128 -12.05 -1.50 -8.86
N ILE A 129 -12.07 -2.83 -8.81
CA ILE A 129 -11.97 -3.59 -7.55
C ILE A 129 -10.61 -3.29 -6.89
N PHE A 130 -9.52 -3.32 -7.66
CA PHE A 130 -8.20 -2.95 -7.15
C PHE A 130 -8.21 -1.55 -6.54
N LEU A 131 -8.66 -0.55 -7.30
CA LEU A 131 -8.68 0.83 -6.82
C LEU A 131 -9.50 0.98 -5.53
N TYR A 132 -10.67 0.35 -5.46
CA TYR A 132 -11.52 0.38 -4.28
C TYR A 132 -10.84 -0.21 -3.04
N GLU A 133 -10.18 -1.37 -3.17
CA GLU A 133 -9.43 -1.97 -2.07
C GLU A 133 -8.22 -1.12 -1.65
N LEU A 134 -7.51 -0.51 -2.61
CA LEU A 134 -6.39 0.39 -2.29
C LEU A 134 -6.89 1.65 -1.53
N PHE A 135 -8.08 2.16 -1.83
CA PHE A 135 -8.70 3.20 -1.00
C PHE A 135 -8.95 2.72 0.43
N LEU A 136 -9.50 1.52 0.62
CA LEU A 136 -9.76 0.99 1.96
C LEU A 136 -8.46 0.81 2.76
N VAL A 137 -7.38 0.37 2.11
CA VAL A 137 -6.05 0.29 2.72
C VAL A 137 -5.56 1.68 3.15
N SER A 138 -5.67 2.66 2.26
CA SER A 138 -5.18 4.03 2.51
C SER A 138 -6.02 4.80 3.54
N LEU A 139 -7.30 4.44 3.68
CA LEU A 139 -8.22 5.09 4.62
C LEU A 139 -8.17 4.49 6.03
N ARG A 140 -7.39 3.42 6.26
CA ARG A 140 -7.31 2.75 7.56
C ARG A 140 -6.96 3.71 8.69
N ASP A 141 -6.01 4.61 8.45
CA ASP A 141 -5.56 5.59 9.44
C ASP A 141 -6.45 6.85 9.46
N GLY A 142 -7.64 6.78 8.84
CA GLY A 142 -8.67 7.82 8.78
C GLY A 142 -8.44 8.91 7.71
N LYS A 143 -7.28 8.92 7.05
CA LYS A 143 -6.92 9.87 6.00
C LYS A 143 -5.95 9.23 5.01
N ILE A 144 -6.05 9.63 3.75
CA ILE A 144 -5.10 9.26 2.71
C ILE A 144 -3.92 10.25 2.75
N SER A 145 -2.70 9.75 2.91
CA SER A 145 -1.47 10.56 2.87
C SER A 145 -1.19 11.11 1.46
N GLY A 146 -0.28 12.09 1.37
CA GLY A 146 0.16 12.61 0.07
C GLY A 146 0.87 11.57 -0.80
N VAL A 147 1.58 10.61 -0.19
CA VAL A 147 2.25 9.52 -0.91
C VAL A 147 1.22 8.52 -1.43
N GLU A 148 0.31 8.06 -0.58
CA GLU A 148 -0.77 7.13 -0.99
C GLU A 148 -1.65 7.75 -2.07
N TRP A 149 -2.01 9.04 -1.95
CA TRP A 149 -2.77 9.74 -2.98
C TRP A 149 -2.05 9.73 -4.34
N ALA A 150 -0.74 9.98 -4.35
CA ALA A 150 0.06 9.92 -5.57
C ALA A 150 0.07 8.51 -6.18
N LEU A 151 0.14 7.47 -5.35
CA LEU A 151 0.06 6.07 -5.80
C LEU A 151 -1.31 5.73 -6.40
N LEU A 152 -2.40 6.16 -5.75
CA LEU A 152 -3.77 5.97 -6.23
C LEU A 152 -3.98 6.65 -7.59
N LYS A 153 -3.48 7.89 -7.76
CA LYS A 153 -3.55 8.60 -9.05
C LYS A 153 -2.67 7.96 -10.11
N GLU A 154 -1.51 7.39 -9.75
CA GLU A 154 -0.68 6.63 -10.69
C GLU A 154 -1.40 5.36 -11.17
N PHE A 155 -2.04 4.62 -10.26
CA PHE A 155 -2.86 3.47 -10.60
C PHE A 155 -4.02 3.84 -11.54
N GLN A 156 -4.75 4.92 -11.20
CA GLN A 156 -5.82 5.46 -12.04
C GLN A 156 -5.32 5.78 -13.45
N ARG A 157 -4.18 6.48 -13.56
CA ARG A 157 -3.57 6.89 -14.83
C ARG A 157 -3.18 5.70 -15.68
N HIS A 158 -2.53 4.69 -15.08
CA HIS A 158 -2.09 3.49 -15.79
C HIS A 158 -3.26 2.70 -16.38
N HIS A 159 -4.32 2.51 -15.60
CA HIS A 159 -5.51 1.77 -16.02
C HIS A 159 -6.57 2.63 -16.73
N LYS A 160 -6.28 3.92 -16.97
CA LYS A 160 -7.15 4.88 -17.68
C LYS A 160 -8.56 4.95 -17.08
N LEU A 161 -8.66 4.89 -15.76
CA LEU A 161 -9.94 5.04 -15.06
C LEU A 161 -10.38 6.50 -15.10
N GLU A 162 -11.61 6.75 -15.53
CA GLU A 162 -12.18 8.09 -15.62
C GLU A 162 -12.30 8.73 -14.23
N ASP A 163 -12.16 10.05 -14.15
CA ASP A 163 -12.19 10.77 -12.87
C ASP A 163 -13.50 10.52 -12.10
N PHE A 164 -14.64 10.44 -12.80
CA PHE A 164 -15.91 10.14 -12.14
C PHE A 164 -15.95 8.75 -11.49
N ILE A 165 -15.21 7.77 -12.03
CA ILE A 165 -15.10 6.41 -11.45
C ILE A 165 -14.21 6.48 -10.20
N PHE A 166 -13.12 7.23 -10.27
CA PHE A 166 -12.23 7.43 -9.14
C PHE A 166 -12.96 8.09 -7.97
N ASP A 167 -13.69 9.18 -8.24
CA ASP A 167 -14.41 9.95 -7.23
C ASP A 167 -15.57 9.15 -6.61
N ASP A 168 -16.38 8.44 -7.42
CA ASP A 168 -17.47 7.58 -6.91
C ASP A 168 -16.94 6.42 -6.05
N LEU A 169 -15.83 5.79 -6.45
CA LEU A 169 -15.23 4.72 -5.65
C LEU A 169 -14.62 5.24 -4.35
N LEU A 170 -14.00 6.43 -4.38
CA LEU A 170 -13.46 7.09 -3.18
C LEU A 170 -14.59 7.42 -2.20
N GLU A 171 -15.67 8.06 -2.66
CA GLU A 171 -16.82 8.42 -1.82
C GLU A 171 -17.43 7.19 -1.14
N ARG A 172 -17.56 6.08 -1.89
CA ARG A 172 -18.03 4.80 -1.33
C ARG A 172 -17.07 4.24 -0.27
N ALA A 173 -15.76 4.34 -0.50
CA ALA A 173 -14.76 3.85 0.43
C ALA A 173 -14.74 4.69 1.73
N GLU A 174 -14.83 6.02 1.61
CA GLU A 174 -14.93 6.95 2.74
C GLU A 174 -16.21 6.71 3.56
N THR A 175 -17.34 6.51 2.88
CA THR A 175 -18.62 6.20 3.53
C THR A 175 -18.52 4.91 4.33
N LEU A 176 -17.98 3.83 3.73
CA LEU A 176 -17.79 2.57 4.42
C LEU A 176 -16.85 2.71 5.62
N ASN A 177 -15.73 3.42 5.46
CA ASN A 177 -14.76 3.62 6.54
C ASN A 177 -15.37 4.38 7.74
N LYS A 178 -16.20 5.39 7.45
CA LYS A 178 -16.94 6.14 8.47
C LYS A 178 -17.96 5.28 9.20
N GLU A 179 -18.69 4.40 8.50
CA GLU A 179 -19.63 3.46 9.09
C GLU A 179 -18.92 2.44 10.00
N ILE A 180 -17.79 1.89 9.54
CA ILE A 180 -16.96 0.97 10.34
C ILE A 180 -16.47 1.67 11.61
N THR A 181 -15.90 2.86 11.47
CA THR A 181 -15.41 3.66 12.61
C THR A 181 -16.53 3.96 13.60
N SER A 182 -17.70 4.38 13.11
CA SER A 182 -18.86 4.68 13.96
C SER A 182 -19.35 3.43 14.71
N THR A 183 -19.34 2.28 14.05
CA THR A 183 -19.74 1.00 14.65
C THR A 183 -18.77 0.60 15.77
N ILE A 184 -17.46 0.74 15.54
CA ILE A 184 -16.44 0.46 16.55
C ILE A 184 -16.60 1.39 17.75
N SER A 185 -16.83 2.70 17.52
CA SER A 185 -17.11 3.65 18.60
C SER A 185 -18.30 3.23 19.47
N ILE A 186 -19.41 2.81 18.86
CA ILE A 186 -20.59 2.33 19.59
C ILE A 186 -20.30 1.07 20.43
N ILE A 187 -19.43 0.18 19.96
CA ILE A 187 -19.09 -1.07 20.67
C ILE A 187 -18.16 -0.80 21.86
N LEU A 188 -17.33 0.24 21.78
CA LEU A 188 -16.35 0.60 22.81
C LEU A 188 -16.90 1.54 23.89
N GLU A 189 -18.07 2.14 23.68
CA GLU A 189 -18.86 2.89 24.67
C GLU A 189 -19.66 1.96 25.61
#